data_AF-A0A8H6JGP3-F1
#
_entry.id   AF-A0A8H6JGP3-F1
#
_cell.length_a   1.000
_cell.length_b   1.000
_cell.length_c   1.000
_cell.angle_alpha   90.00
_cell.angle_beta   90.00
_cell.angle_gamma   90.00
#
_symmetry.space_group_name_H-M   'P 1'
#
loop_
_entity.id
_entity.type
_entity.pdbx_description
1 polymer ?
#
loop_
_entity_poly.entity_id
_entity_poly.type
_entity_poly.pdbx_seq_one_letter_code
_entity_poly.pdbx_strand_id
1 'polypeptide(L)'
;MSHFIHPFEIRRVGDQSILVCRNMETVKIGVLVPGRVQLLELACFDILHLMSKSHLASLGLSEALVDSAPNVEISYITSSPAGGSISASSNAQITATHSVKDAEVQPGKLDILLVLGSGTKGPWDQDILDFLRDHLADDSTDVLVGSTGVYLCGDAGVLRGKSVAGPRALQDDLKARYEGVDFVGDRFRWVQDGRLWSGGSMANCNNLVAAYALRSSHFARPVAEIAIAMADIGDRPQQY
;
A
#
# COMPACT_ATOMS: atom_id res chain seq x y z
N MET A 1 -13.51 -3.43 36.34
CA MET A 1 -12.86 -2.14 36.70
C MET A 1 -11.37 -2.39 36.78
N SER A 2 -10.57 -1.52 36.14
CA SER A 2 -9.09 -1.47 36.12
C SER A 2 -8.40 -2.55 35.27
N HIS A 3 -7.42 -2.30 34.40
CA HIS A 3 -6.75 -1.11 33.84
C HIS A 3 -6.03 -1.60 32.55
N PHE A 4 -6.14 -0.88 31.44
CA PHE A 4 -5.23 -1.00 30.29
C PHE A 4 -4.69 0.40 29.98
N ILE A 5 -3.41 0.62 30.24
CA ILE A 5 -2.64 1.75 29.69
C ILE A 5 -1.23 1.22 29.43
N HIS A 6 -0.87 1.09 28.15
CA HIS A 6 0.52 1.14 27.69
C HIS A 6 0.76 2.48 26.97
N PRO A 7 1.99 3.01 26.98
CA PRO A 7 2.23 4.44 26.93
C PRO A 7 2.39 4.95 25.50
N PHE A 8 1.52 5.88 25.11
CA PHE A 8 1.84 6.87 24.07
C PHE A 8 2.18 8.18 24.78
N GLU A 9 3.41 8.67 24.65
CA GLU A 9 3.79 9.98 25.15
C GLU A 9 3.28 11.05 24.16
N ILE A 10 2.08 11.57 24.40
CA ILE A 10 1.56 12.75 23.72
C ILE A 10 2.16 13.97 24.40
N ARG A 11 3.23 14.55 23.85
CA ARG A 11 3.67 15.90 24.23
C ARG A 11 2.78 16.92 23.55
N ARG A 12 1.89 17.54 24.32
CA ARG A 12 1.10 18.70 23.87
C ARG A 12 1.96 19.95 23.88
N VAL A 13 2.17 20.54 22.71
CA VAL A 13 2.49 21.97 22.56
C VAL A 13 1.59 22.50 21.45
N GLY A 14 0.69 23.44 21.79
CA GLY A 14 -0.06 24.31 20.88
C GLY A 14 -0.70 23.68 19.62
N ASP A 15 -1.99 23.34 19.72
CA ASP A 15 -3.02 23.23 18.66
C ASP A 15 -2.63 22.86 17.20
N GLN A 16 -1.61 22.04 17.00
CA GLN A 16 -1.42 21.21 15.81
C GLN A 16 -0.80 19.90 16.24
N SER A 17 -1.54 18.80 16.09
CA SER A 17 -0.99 17.45 16.21
C SER A 17 0.01 17.24 15.06
N ILE A 18 1.27 17.61 15.29
CA ILE A 18 2.37 17.23 14.41
C ILE A 18 2.54 15.72 14.58
N LEU A 19 2.18 14.98 13.55
CA LEU A 19 2.53 13.56 13.45
C LEU A 19 4.06 13.50 13.45
N VAL A 20 4.66 13.13 14.59
CA VAL A 20 6.10 12.90 14.67
C VAL A 20 6.38 11.68 13.80
N CYS A 21 7.09 11.87 12.68
CA CYS A 21 7.50 10.75 11.83
C CYS A 21 8.21 9.71 12.71
N ARG A 22 7.86 8.45 12.54
CA ARG A 22 8.57 7.37 13.22
C ARG A 22 9.99 7.43 12.66
N ASN A 23 11.01 7.56 13.52
CA ASN A 23 12.40 7.61 13.10
C ASN A 23 12.84 6.21 12.65
N MET A 24 12.31 5.79 11.50
CA MET A 24 12.62 4.53 10.86
C MET A 24 13.69 4.82 9.84
N GLU A 25 14.89 4.30 10.08
CA GLU A 25 15.99 4.41 9.13
C GLU A 25 15.62 3.80 7.77
N THR A 26 14.73 2.80 7.76
CA THR A 26 14.26 2.10 6.56
C THR A 26 12.76 1.83 6.62
N VAL A 27 12.04 2.15 5.54
CA VAL A 27 10.66 1.73 5.29
C VAL A 27 10.67 0.49 4.41
N LYS A 28 10.09 -0.61 4.90
CA LYS A 28 10.03 -1.90 4.22
C LYS A 28 8.67 -2.12 3.56
N ILE A 29 8.69 -2.31 2.24
CA ILE A 29 7.50 -2.38 1.40
C ILE A 29 7.45 -3.75 0.73
N GLY A 30 6.41 -4.53 1.02
CA GLY A 30 6.08 -5.73 0.28
C GLY A 30 5.16 -5.41 -0.90
N VAL A 31 5.45 -5.94 -2.08
CA VAL A 31 4.60 -5.88 -3.27
C VAL A 31 4.10 -7.30 -3.54
N LEU A 32 2.89 -7.60 -3.07
CA LEU A 32 2.26 -8.89 -3.30
C LEU A 32 1.69 -8.96 -4.72
N VAL A 33 2.27 -9.83 -5.52
CA VAL A 33 1.80 -10.13 -6.87
C VAL A 33 1.38 -11.60 -6.95
N PRO A 34 0.07 -11.90 -6.86
CA PRO A 34 -0.41 -13.28 -6.85
C PRO A 34 -0.33 -13.98 -8.22
N GLY A 35 0.06 -13.27 -9.28
CA GLY A 35 0.13 -13.81 -10.64
C GLY A 35 0.67 -12.81 -11.63
N ARG A 36 -0.14 -12.45 -12.63
CA ARG A 36 0.19 -11.35 -13.56
C ARG A 36 -0.18 -9.99 -12.95
N VAL A 37 0.46 -8.93 -13.40
CA VAL A 37 0.16 -7.56 -12.94
C VAL A 37 0.16 -6.56 -14.09
N GLN A 38 -0.55 -5.44 -13.95
CA GLN A 38 -0.47 -4.35 -14.91
C GLN A 38 0.73 -3.47 -14.58
N LEU A 39 1.62 -3.25 -15.56
CA LEU A 39 2.83 -2.44 -15.39
C LEU A 39 2.51 -1.02 -14.90
N LEU A 40 1.39 -0.46 -15.35
CA LEU A 40 0.92 0.84 -14.90
C LEU A 40 0.64 0.87 -13.38
N GLU A 41 0.11 -0.22 -12.82
CA GLU A 41 -0.18 -0.30 -11.39
C GLU A 41 1.11 -0.35 -10.57
N LEU A 42 2.11 -1.13 -11.00
CA LEU A 42 3.45 -1.14 -10.41
C LEU A 42 4.10 0.25 -10.43
N ALA A 43 4.02 0.95 -11.56
CA ALA A 43 4.57 2.30 -11.69
C ALA A 43 3.90 3.30 -10.73
N CYS A 44 2.62 3.11 -10.40
CA CYS A 44 1.95 3.96 -9.40
C CYS A 44 2.55 3.79 -7.99
N PHE A 45 3.02 2.59 -7.67
CA PHE A 45 3.59 2.29 -6.35
C PHE A 45 5.10 2.55 -6.27
N ASP A 46 5.79 2.60 -7.41
CA ASP A 46 7.20 3.05 -7.50
C ASP A 46 7.40 4.48 -6.96
N ILE A 47 6.34 5.29 -6.93
CA ILE A 47 6.33 6.62 -6.29
C ILE A 47 6.79 6.57 -4.82
N LEU A 48 6.56 5.47 -4.10
CA LEU A 48 7.06 5.30 -2.73
C LEU A 48 8.59 5.21 -2.70
N HIS A 49 9.23 4.68 -3.75
CA HIS A 49 10.69 4.68 -3.88
C HIS A 49 11.25 6.08 -4.18
N LEU A 50 10.48 6.95 -4.87
CA LEU A 50 10.89 8.34 -5.11
C LEU A 50 11.06 9.15 -3.82
N MET A 51 10.46 8.69 -2.72
CA MET A 51 10.60 9.28 -1.38
C MET A 51 11.86 8.80 -0.65
N SER A 52 12.68 7.95 -1.27
CA SER A 52 13.87 7.39 -0.64
C SER A 52 15.03 8.39 -0.59
N LYS A 53 15.84 8.27 0.47
CA LYS A 53 17.08 9.03 0.64
C LYS A 53 18.00 8.93 -0.58
N SER A 54 18.19 7.74 -1.13
CA SER A 54 19.06 7.52 -2.30
C SER A 54 18.53 8.22 -3.55
N HIS A 55 17.21 8.17 -3.79
CA HIS A 55 16.59 8.87 -4.92
C HIS A 55 16.76 10.38 -4.78
N LEU A 56 16.39 10.96 -3.63
CA LEU A 56 16.49 12.40 -3.40
C LEU A 56 17.95 12.92 -3.45
N ALA A 57 18.90 12.15 -2.93
CA ALA A 57 20.33 12.47 -3.03
C ALA A 57 20.79 12.50 -4.50
N SER A 58 20.33 11.58 -5.34
CA SER A 58 20.70 11.52 -6.76
C SER A 58 20.24 12.73 -7.58
N LEU A 59 19.23 13.45 -7.08
CA LEU A 59 18.68 14.66 -7.70
C LEU A 59 19.39 15.94 -7.23
N GLY A 60 20.33 15.85 -6.29
CA GLY A 60 21.05 17.00 -5.75
C GLY A 60 20.17 17.93 -4.90
N LEU A 61 19.15 17.38 -4.22
CA LEU A 61 18.34 18.15 -3.28
C LEU A 61 19.14 18.51 -2.00
N SER A 62 18.64 19.47 -1.22
CA SER A 62 19.33 19.93 -0.01
C SER A 62 19.57 18.80 1.00
N GLU A 63 20.73 18.80 1.67
CA GLU A 63 21.09 17.82 2.71
C GLU A 63 19.99 17.67 3.77
N ALA A 64 19.42 18.78 4.26
CA ALA A 64 18.35 18.75 5.25
C ALA A 64 17.11 17.94 4.81
N LEU A 65 16.77 17.98 3.51
CA LEU A 65 15.66 17.19 2.97
C LEU A 65 16.07 15.72 2.81
N VAL A 66 17.25 15.47 2.26
CA VAL A 66 17.80 14.12 2.06
C VAL A 66 17.92 13.38 3.40
N ASP A 67 18.38 14.06 4.45
CA ASP A 67 18.51 13.51 5.80
C ASP A 67 17.15 13.18 6.44
N SER A 68 16.10 13.92 6.07
CA SER A 68 14.73 13.67 6.53
C SER A 68 14.04 12.51 5.81
N ALA A 69 14.60 12.02 4.71
CA ALA A 69 14.06 10.91 3.94
C ALA A 69 14.50 9.54 4.50
N PRO A 70 13.62 8.53 4.51
CA PRO A 70 13.99 7.19 4.91
C PRO A 70 14.77 6.47 3.80
N ASN A 71 15.48 5.39 4.15
CA ASN A 71 15.77 4.36 3.14
C ASN A 71 14.46 3.64 2.78
N VAL A 72 14.34 3.17 1.54
CA VAL A 72 13.17 2.41 1.09
C VAL A 72 13.63 1.09 0.53
N GLU A 73 13.11 0.00 1.07
CA GLU A 73 13.36 -1.36 0.62
C GLU A 73 12.07 -1.96 0.05
N ILE A 74 12.13 -2.47 -1.18
CA ILE A 74 10.97 -3.04 -1.86
C ILE A 74 11.21 -4.53 -2.11
N SER A 75 10.30 -5.35 -1.58
CA SER A 75 10.28 -6.80 -1.80
C SER A 75 9.13 -7.16 -2.74
N TYR A 76 9.43 -7.63 -3.94
CA TYR A 76 8.45 -8.26 -4.83
C TYR A 76 8.16 -9.69 -4.35
N ILE A 77 6.92 -9.95 -3.95
CA ILE A 77 6.47 -11.15 -3.24
C ILE A 77 5.48 -11.93 -4.11
N THR A 78 5.69 -13.25 -4.23
CA THR A 78 4.78 -14.17 -4.94
C THR A 78 4.58 -15.47 -4.15
N SER A 79 3.69 -16.36 -4.58
CA SER A 79 3.63 -17.72 -4.01
C SER A 79 4.81 -18.61 -4.42
N SER A 80 5.49 -18.29 -5.53
CA SER A 80 6.63 -19.04 -6.03
C SER A 80 7.92 -18.68 -5.28
N PRO A 81 8.96 -19.54 -5.34
CA PRO A 81 10.27 -19.23 -4.75
C PRO A 81 10.88 -17.94 -5.31
N ALA A 82 11.73 -17.31 -4.50
CA ALA A 82 12.54 -16.16 -4.90
C ALA A 82 13.34 -16.46 -6.19
N GLY A 83 13.50 -15.44 -7.04
CA GLY A 83 14.11 -15.56 -8.37
C GLY A 83 13.13 -15.92 -9.49
N GLY A 84 11.87 -16.24 -9.18
CA GLY A 84 10.81 -16.42 -10.18
C GLY A 84 10.50 -15.16 -10.98
N SER A 85 9.88 -15.31 -12.15
CA SER A 85 9.46 -14.17 -12.99
C SER A 85 7.98 -13.81 -12.75
N ILE A 86 7.73 -12.53 -12.53
CA ILE A 86 6.41 -11.91 -12.47
C ILE A 86 6.13 -11.30 -13.84
N SER A 87 5.12 -11.83 -14.53
CA SER A 87 4.67 -11.28 -15.81
C SER A 87 3.89 -9.99 -15.60
N ALA A 88 4.33 -8.91 -16.23
CA ALA A 88 3.62 -7.65 -16.29
C ALA A 88 3.05 -7.38 -17.70
N SER A 89 2.09 -6.47 -17.81
CA SER A 89 1.64 -5.98 -19.12
C SER A 89 2.78 -5.36 -19.94
N SER A 90 2.56 -5.13 -21.23
CA SER A 90 3.58 -4.59 -22.15
C SER A 90 4.81 -5.48 -22.33
N ASN A 91 4.63 -6.80 -22.16
CA ASN A 91 5.69 -7.82 -22.24
C ASN A 91 6.84 -7.61 -21.24
N ALA A 92 6.62 -6.84 -20.18
CA ALA A 92 7.59 -6.62 -19.13
C ALA A 92 7.63 -7.81 -18.15
N GLN A 93 8.78 -8.00 -17.50
CA GLN A 93 8.99 -9.02 -16.48
C GLN A 93 9.72 -8.40 -15.29
N ILE A 94 9.33 -8.81 -14.08
CA ILE A 94 9.99 -8.44 -12.83
C ILE A 94 10.43 -9.70 -12.13
N THR A 95 11.63 -9.71 -11.56
CA THR A 95 12.10 -10.83 -10.76
C THR A 95 11.51 -10.74 -9.35
N ALA A 96 10.80 -11.78 -8.93
CA ALA A 96 10.36 -11.94 -7.55
C ALA A 96 11.57 -12.00 -6.63
N THR A 97 11.59 -11.15 -5.62
CA THR A 97 12.67 -11.13 -4.61
C THR A 97 12.40 -12.10 -3.47
N HIS A 98 11.12 -12.37 -3.20
CA HIS A 98 10.68 -13.14 -2.04
C HIS A 98 9.47 -14.01 -2.40
N SER A 99 9.30 -15.08 -1.65
CA SER A 99 8.08 -15.86 -1.55
C SER A 99 7.25 -15.39 -0.34
N VAL A 100 5.93 -15.61 -0.37
CA VAL A 100 5.04 -15.45 0.81
C VAL A 100 5.45 -16.30 2.03
N LYS A 101 6.41 -17.22 1.88
CA LYS A 101 6.94 -18.07 2.96
C LYS A 101 8.22 -17.54 3.60
N ASP A 102 8.85 -16.52 3.01
CA ASP A 102 10.11 -15.98 3.50
C ASP A 102 9.87 -15.19 4.79
N ALA A 103 10.78 -15.34 5.75
CA ALA A 103 10.61 -14.81 7.11
C ALA A 103 10.62 -13.27 7.14
N GLU A 104 11.30 -12.65 6.19
CA GLU A 104 11.53 -11.22 6.04
C GLU A 104 10.28 -10.45 5.61
N VAL A 105 9.30 -11.15 5.03
CA VAL A 105 8.06 -10.55 4.52
C VAL A 105 6.82 -10.97 5.31
N GLN A 106 6.99 -11.68 6.43
CA GLN A 106 5.89 -12.09 7.30
C GLN A 106 5.28 -10.89 8.06
N PRO A 107 4.08 -11.03 8.65
CA PRO A 107 3.48 -10.00 9.50
C PRO A 107 4.46 -9.53 10.60
N GLY A 108 4.42 -8.24 10.93
CA GLY A 108 5.41 -7.65 11.83
C GLY A 108 6.75 -7.26 11.18
N LYS A 109 6.98 -7.59 9.89
CA LYS A 109 8.25 -7.32 9.19
C LYS A 109 8.17 -6.26 8.11
N LEU A 110 6.98 -6.00 7.61
CA LEU A 110 6.70 -4.98 6.61
C LEU A 110 6.01 -3.79 7.26
N ASP A 111 6.35 -2.60 6.80
CA ASP A 111 5.64 -1.38 7.13
C ASP A 111 4.43 -1.19 6.23
N ILE A 112 4.60 -1.56 4.96
CA ILE A 112 3.62 -1.38 3.91
C ILE A 112 3.49 -2.68 3.12
N LEU A 113 2.28 -3.16 2.94
CA LEU A 113 1.96 -4.24 2.01
C LEU A 113 1.08 -3.72 0.89
N LEU A 114 1.60 -3.79 -0.34
CA LEU A 114 0.89 -3.44 -1.56
C LEU A 114 0.27 -4.69 -2.15
N VAL A 115 -1.06 -4.70 -2.32
CA VAL A 115 -1.83 -5.79 -2.90
C VAL A 115 -2.27 -5.38 -4.30
N LEU A 116 -1.61 -5.93 -5.31
CA LEU A 116 -1.81 -5.53 -6.71
C LEU A 116 -2.88 -6.39 -7.41
N GLY A 117 -3.56 -5.79 -8.38
CA GLY A 117 -4.54 -6.47 -9.21
C GLY A 117 -3.94 -7.49 -10.19
N SER A 118 -4.53 -8.68 -10.24
CA SER A 118 -4.16 -9.77 -11.16
C SER A 118 -5.35 -10.36 -11.93
N GLY A 119 -6.56 -9.84 -11.70
CA GLY A 119 -7.81 -10.32 -12.28
C GLY A 119 -8.95 -10.32 -11.25
N THR A 120 -10.13 -10.75 -11.67
CA THR A 120 -11.36 -10.69 -10.85
C THR A 120 -11.80 -12.06 -10.31
N LYS A 121 -11.04 -13.13 -10.57
CA LYS A 121 -11.39 -14.50 -10.17
C LYS A 121 -10.12 -15.30 -9.87
N GLY A 122 -10.20 -16.10 -8.81
CA GLY A 122 -9.24 -17.16 -8.50
C GLY A 122 -9.35 -18.38 -9.44
N PRO A 123 -8.68 -19.50 -9.12
CA PRO A 123 -8.20 -19.83 -7.77
C PRO A 123 -6.98 -19.01 -7.36
N TRP A 124 -7.00 -18.53 -6.11
CA TRP A 124 -5.83 -17.97 -5.44
C TRP A 124 -5.15 -19.08 -4.63
N ASP A 125 -3.83 -19.04 -4.55
CA ASP A 125 -3.10 -19.98 -3.69
C ASP A 125 -3.48 -19.73 -2.23
N GLN A 126 -3.71 -20.81 -1.48
CA GLN A 126 -4.10 -20.72 -0.07
C GLN A 126 -3.05 -19.96 0.76
N ASP A 127 -1.77 -20.18 0.47
CA ASP A 127 -0.65 -19.48 1.12
C ASP A 127 -0.74 -17.95 0.94
N ILE A 128 -1.26 -17.46 -0.20
CA ILE A 128 -1.45 -16.01 -0.45
C ILE A 128 -2.62 -15.49 0.39
N LEU A 129 -3.72 -16.25 0.45
CA LEU A 129 -4.88 -15.87 1.24
C LEU A 129 -4.56 -15.82 2.74
N ASP A 130 -3.78 -16.80 3.23
CA ASP A 130 -3.29 -16.86 4.61
C ASP A 130 -2.35 -15.68 4.89
N PHE A 131 -1.35 -15.45 4.02
CA PHE A 131 -0.41 -14.34 4.14
C PHE A 131 -1.12 -12.97 4.26
N LEU A 132 -2.16 -12.73 3.45
CA LEU A 132 -2.93 -11.49 3.50
C LEU A 132 -3.79 -11.39 4.77
N ARG A 133 -4.40 -12.50 5.21
CA ARG A 133 -5.15 -12.55 6.47
C ARG A 133 -4.28 -12.20 7.66
N ASP A 134 -3.09 -12.78 7.71
CA ASP A 134 -2.19 -12.59 8.85
C ASP A 134 -1.64 -11.16 8.91
N HIS A 135 -1.36 -10.53 7.76
CA HIS A 135 -0.94 -9.12 7.71
C HIS A 135 -2.03 -8.14 8.17
N LEU A 136 -3.30 -8.44 7.91
CA LEU A 136 -4.40 -7.60 8.36
C LEU A 136 -4.82 -7.89 9.81
N ALA A 137 -4.49 -9.07 10.33
CA ALA A 137 -4.66 -9.40 11.73
C ALA A 137 -3.55 -8.79 12.62
N ASP A 138 -2.34 -8.64 12.09
CA ASP A 138 -1.23 -7.95 12.76
C ASP A 138 -1.37 -6.42 12.64
N ASP A 139 -1.00 -5.67 13.69
CA ASP A 139 -1.19 -4.22 13.79
C ASP A 139 -0.03 -3.36 13.26
N SER A 140 1.04 -3.96 12.72
CA SER A 140 2.24 -3.22 12.32
C SER A 140 2.25 -2.70 10.88
N THR A 141 1.43 -3.26 9.99
CA THR A 141 1.54 -3.04 8.54
C THR A 141 0.35 -2.25 7.99
N ASP A 142 0.61 -1.19 7.23
CA ASP A 142 -0.41 -0.56 6.39
C ASP A 142 -0.61 -1.38 5.12
N VAL A 143 -1.86 -1.65 4.75
CA VAL A 143 -2.18 -2.47 3.56
C VAL A 143 -2.82 -1.58 2.50
N LEU A 144 -2.17 -1.42 1.36
CA LEU A 144 -2.65 -0.63 0.23
C LEU A 144 -3.08 -1.56 -0.89
N VAL A 145 -4.35 -1.49 -1.25
CA VAL A 145 -4.98 -2.36 -2.24
C VAL A 145 -5.27 -1.55 -3.50
N GLY A 146 -4.71 -1.99 -4.62
CA GLY A 146 -4.94 -1.38 -5.92
C GLY A 146 -5.93 -2.18 -6.77
N SER A 147 -6.74 -1.48 -7.56
CA SER A 147 -7.45 -2.05 -8.70
C SER A 147 -8.21 -3.34 -8.35
N THR A 148 -7.95 -4.43 -9.06
CA THR A 148 -8.61 -5.73 -8.84
C THR A 148 -8.05 -6.52 -7.65
N GLY A 149 -7.02 -6.02 -6.95
CA GLY A 149 -6.50 -6.62 -5.72
C GLY A 149 -7.57 -6.74 -4.63
N VAL A 150 -8.62 -5.90 -4.70
CA VAL A 150 -9.79 -5.99 -3.81
C VAL A 150 -10.51 -7.35 -3.87
N TYR A 151 -10.47 -8.05 -5.01
CA TYR A 151 -11.05 -9.41 -5.10
C TYR A 151 -10.23 -10.42 -4.29
N LEU A 152 -8.90 -10.30 -4.31
CA LEU A 152 -8.03 -11.15 -3.49
C LEU A 152 -8.31 -10.90 -2.00
N CYS A 153 -8.45 -9.64 -1.59
CA CYS A 153 -8.84 -9.31 -0.21
C CYS A 153 -10.24 -9.84 0.13
N GLY A 154 -11.20 -9.72 -0.79
CA GLY A 154 -12.54 -10.27 -0.61
C GLY A 154 -12.52 -11.78 -0.39
N ASP A 155 -11.80 -12.51 -1.24
CA ASP A 155 -11.65 -13.97 -1.16
C ASP A 155 -10.82 -14.41 0.05
N ALA A 156 -9.93 -13.56 0.56
CA ALA A 156 -9.23 -13.77 1.83
C ALA A 156 -10.14 -13.54 3.05
N GLY A 157 -11.33 -12.96 2.88
CA GLY A 157 -12.31 -12.74 3.95
C GLY A 157 -12.01 -11.54 4.85
N VAL A 158 -11.11 -10.64 4.45
CA VAL A 158 -10.59 -9.55 5.30
C VAL A 158 -11.35 -8.22 5.15
N LEU A 159 -12.29 -8.13 4.22
CA LEU A 159 -13.01 -6.88 3.91
C LEU A 159 -14.30 -6.69 4.70
N ARG A 160 -14.80 -7.72 5.40
CA ARG A 160 -16.10 -7.64 6.08
C ARG A 160 -16.11 -6.53 7.12
N GLY A 161 -17.14 -5.69 7.07
CA GLY A 161 -17.30 -4.52 7.96
C GLY A 161 -16.42 -3.32 7.59
N LYS A 162 -15.74 -3.36 6.44
CA LYS A 162 -14.86 -2.28 5.95
C LYS A 162 -15.49 -1.46 4.85
N SER A 163 -15.09 -0.19 4.78
CA SER A 163 -15.30 0.67 3.62
C SER A 163 -14.15 0.52 2.64
N VAL A 164 -14.44 0.10 1.42
CA VAL A 164 -13.41 -0.30 0.44
C VAL A 164 -13.71 0.32 -0.92
N ALA A 165 -12.71 0.98 -1.51
CA ALA A 165 -12.75 1.37 -2.91
C ALA A 165 -12.38 0.18 -3.81
N GLY A 166 -12.78 0.27 -5.07
CA GLY A 166 -12.42 -0.69 -6.10
C GLY A 166 -12.72 -0.11 -7.47
N PRO A 167 -12.51 -0.85 -8.56
CA PRO A 167 -12.76 -0.34 -9.90
C PRO A 167 -14.23 0.05 -10.04
N ARG A 168 -14.48 1.27 -10.52
CA ARG A 168 -15.84 1.84 -10.65
C ARG A 168 -16.77 0.96 -11.47
N ALA A 169 -16.26 0.36 -12.53
CA ALA A 169 -17.01 -0.53 -13.42
C ALA A 169 -17.33 -1.91 -12.80
N LEU A 170 -16.74 -2.25 -11.65
CA LEU A 170 -16.88 -3.56 -11.01
C LEU A 170 -17.63 -3.51 -9.66
N GLN A 171 -18.18 -2.35 -9.29
CA GLN A 171 -18.81 -2.18 -7.98
C GLN A 171 -20.02 -3.10 -7.78
N ASP A 172 -20.84 -3.32 -8.82
CA ASP A 172 -22.01 -4.20 -8.71
C ASP A 172 -21.61 -5.66 -8.49
N ASP A 173 -20.57 -6.13 -9.19
CA ASP A 173 -20.03 -7.49 -9.02
C ASP A 173 -19.36 -7.66 -7.64
N LEU A 174 -18.63 -6.66 -7.16
CA LEU A 174 -18.05 -6.67 -5.81
C LEU A 174 -19.12 -6.78 -4.73
N LYS A 175 -20.16 -5.92 -4.80
CA LYS A 175 -21.29 -5.93 -3.86
C LYS A 175 -22.06 -7.25 -3.88
N ALA A 176 -22.19 -7.88 -5.06
CA ALA A 176 -22.85 -9.17 -5.20
C ALA A 176 -22.05 -10.35 -4.60
N ARG A 177 -20.72 -10.27 -4.60
CA ARG A 177 -19.84 -11.36 -4.14
C ARG A 177 -19.48 -11.29 -2.67
N TYR A 178 -19.26 -10.09 -2.14
CA TYR A 178 -18.71 -9.90 -0.80
C TYR A 178 -19.72 -9.18 0.08
N GLU A 179 -20.63 -9.96 0.68
CA GLU A 179 -21.64 -9.45 1.60
C GLU A 179 -21.00 -8.82 2.85
N GLY A 180 -21.59 -7.71 3.33
CA GLY A 180 -21.14 -7.04 4.54
C GLY A 180 -19.91 -6.13 4.35
N VAL A 181 -19.54 -5.81 3.12
CA VAL A 181 -18.52 -4.81 2.76
C VAL A 181 -19.20 -3.56 2.20
N ASP A 182 -18.79 -2.37 2.62
CA ASP A 182 -19.25 -1.12 2.02
C ASP A 182 -18.36 -0.73 0.84
N PHE A 183 -18.77 -1.13 -0.37
CA PHE A 183 -18.05 -0.77 -1.60
C PHE A 183 -18.44 0.62 -2.08
N VAL A 184 -17.44 1.51 -2.11
CA VAL A 184 -17.64 2.95 -2.36
C VAL A 184 -16.81 3.49 -3.54
N GLY A 185 -16.27 2.59 -4.36
CA GLY A 185 -15.44 2.89 -5.54
C GLY A 185 -16.21 3.51 -6.71
N ASP A 186 -17.54 3.63 -6.61
CA ASP A 186 -18.40 4.42 -7.50
C ASP A 186 -18.38 5.92 -7.17
N ARG A 187 -18.08 6.27 -5.91
CA ARG A 187 -18.04 7.64 -5.37
C ARG A 187 -16.63 8.13 -5.12
N PHE A 188 -15.73 7.27 -4.66
CA PHE A 188 -14.38 7.64 -4.26
C PHE A 188 -13.30 6.92 -5.07
N ARG A 189 -12.26 7.67 -5.49
CA ARG A 189 -11.07 7.13 -6.16
C ARG A 189 -10.20 6.31 -5.22
N TRP A 190 -10.20 6.66 -3.93
CA TRP A 190 -9.52 5.94 -2.87
C TRP A 190 -10.20 6.18 -1.52
N VAL A 191 -10.07 5.22 -0.60
CA VAL A 191 -10.59 5.29 0.77
C VAL A 191 -9.59 4.67 1.74
N GLN A 192 -9.56 5.20 2.96
CA GLN A 192 -8.84 4.66 4.10
C GLN A 192 -9.85 4.20 5.15
N ASP A 193 -9.73 2.94 5.60
CA ASP A 193 -10.45 2.36 6.75
C ASP A 193 -9.41 1.75 7.71
N GLY A 194 -9.04 2.53 8.73
CA GLY A 194 -7.92 2.19 9.61
C GLY A 194 -6.59 2.12 8.84
N ARG A 195 -5.94 0.94 8.89
CA ARG A 195 -4.70 0.63 8.16
C ARG A 195 -4.93 0.09 6.75
N LEU A 196 -6.19 -0.18 6.38
CA LEU A 196 -6.55 -0.62 5.03
C LEU A 196 -6.81 0.61 4.15
N TRP A 197 -5.99 0.75 3.13
CA TRP A 197 -6.12 1.75 2.10
C TRP A 197 -6.49 1.06 0.79
N SER A 198 -7.48 1.60 0.07
CA SER A 198 -7.95 0.99 -1.16
C SER A 198 -8.14 2.04 -2.24
N GLY A 199 -7.71 1.72 -3.45
CA GLY A 199 -7.86 2.53 -4.65
C GLY A 199 -8.81 1.90 -5.66
N GLY A 200 -9.35 2.72 -6.55
CA GLY A 200 -10.11 2.23 -7.71
C GLY A 200 -9.20 1.66 -8.79
N SER A 201 -9.49 1.96 -10.07
CA SER A 201 -8.67 1.51 -11.21
C SER A 201 -7.22 2.01 -11.14
N MET A 202 -6.32 1.41 -11.93
CA MET A 202 -4.86 1.70 -11.95
C MET A 202 -4.48 3.18 -11.75
N ALA A 203 -5.01 4.11 -12.55
CA ALA A 203 -4.65 5.53 -12.44
C ALA A 203 -5.10 6.21 -11.13
N ASN A 204 -6.02 5.59 -10.38
CA ASN A 204 -6.38 6.05 -9.05
C ASN A 204 -5.33 5.64 -7.99
N CYS A 205 -4.50 4.64 -8.25
CA CYS A 205 -3.40 4.25 -7.36
C CYS A 205 -2.41 5.41 -7.15
N ASN A 206 -2.21 6.28 -8.15
CA ASN A 206 -1.45 7.53 -7.97
C ASN A 206 -2.03 8.42 -6.85
N ASN A 207 -3.35 8.59 -6.82
CA ASN A 207 -4.00 9.42 -5.79
C ASN A 207 -4.02 8.72 -4.43
N LEU A 208 -4.17 7.38 -4.42
CA LEU A 208 -4.04 6.55 -3.24
C LEU A 208 -2.66 6.72 -2.60
N VAL A 209 -1.59 6.58 -3.39
CA VAL A 209 -0.21 6.70 -2.92
C VAL A 209 0.11 8.12 -2.47
N ALA A 210 -0.33 9.13 -3.21
CA ALA A 210 -0.16 10.53 -2.78
C ALA A 210 -0.87 10.81 -1.45
N ALA A 211 -2.13 10.37 -1.31
CA ALA A 211 -2.89 10.54 -0.08
C ALA A 211 -2.28 9.76 1.09
N TYR A 212 -1.81 8.54 0.84
CA TYR A 212 -1.12 7.72 1.81
C TYR A 212 0.16 8.39 2.30
N ALA A 213 1.04 8.79 1.39
CA ALA A 213 2.34 9.38 1.72
C ALA A 213 2.22 10.68 2.53
N LEU A 214 1.21 11.50 2.25
CA LEU A 214 0.96 12.74 2.99
C LEU A 214 0.37 12.51 4.39
N ARG A 215 -0.24 11.34 4.65
CA ARG A 215 -0.95 11.02 5.90
C ARG A 215 -0.23 9.98 6.75
N SER A 216 0.70 9.23 6.18
CA SER A 216 1.44 8.19 6.89
C SER A 216 2.55 8.78 7.75
N SER A 217 2.95 8.04 8.78
CA SER A 217 4.12 8.40 9.60
C SER A 217 5.44 7.91 9.02
N HIS A 218 5.41 7.24 7.87
CA HIS A 218 6.58 6.59 7.24
C HIS A 218 7.41 7.55 6.40
N PHE A 219 6.80 8.63 5.91
CA PHE A 219 7.47 9.63 5.08
C PHE A 219 7.35 11.01 5.74
N ALA A 220 8.46 11.74 5.80
CA ALA A 220 8.42 13.13 6.19
C ALA A 220 7.57 13.92 5.18
N ARG A 221 6.71 14.80 5.68
CA ARG A 221 5.79 15.55 4.81
C ARG A 221 6.50 16.31 3.66
N PRO A 222 7.62 17.03 3.88
CA PRO A 222 8.34 17.68 2.78
C PRO A 222 8.88 16.71 1.73
N VAL A 223 9.28 15.51 2.15
CA VAL A 223 9.74 14.43 1.25
C VAL A 223 8.58 13.94 0.39
N ALA A 224 7.42 13.68 1.00
CA ALA A 224 6.23 13.27 0.28
C ALA A 224 5.75 14.35 -0.72
N GLU A 225 5.70 15.62 -0.29
CA GLU A 225 5.26 16.75 -1.13
C GLU A 225 6.16 16.92 -2.37
N ILE A 226 7.48 16.81 -2.22
CA ILE A 226 8.42 16.89 -3.34
C ILE A 226 8.27 15.69 -4.30
N ALA A 227 8.20 14.47 -3.77
CA ALA A 227 8.02 13.28 -4.61
C ALA A 227 6.71 13.32 -5.41
N ILE A 228 5.62 13.79 -4.77
CA ILE A 228 4.32 13.98 -5.41
C ILE A 228 4.39 15.04 -6.52
N ALA A 229 5.00 16.20 -6.24
CA ALA A 229 5.16 17.27 -7.22
C ALA A 229 6.02 16.83 -8.41
N MET A 230 7.09 16.08 -8.17
CA MET A 230 7.96 15.54 -9.22
C MET A 230 7.24 14.51 -10.11
N ALA A 231 6.39 13.67 -9.53
CA ALA A 231 5.63 12.66 -10.25
C ALA A 231 4.37 13.21 -10.94
N ASP A 232 4.01 14.48 -10.69
CA ASP A 232 2.81 15.14 -11.21
C ASP A 232 1.52 14.36 -10.88
N ILE A 233 1.35 14.02 -9.60
CA ILE A 233 0.21 13.24 -9.10
C ILE A 233 -0.52 13.94 -7.95
N GLY A 234 -1.67 13.40 -7.54
CA GLY A 234 -2.37 13.82 -6.32
C GLY A 234 -3.37 14.98 -6.51
N ASP A 235 -3.36 15.65 -7.66
CA ASP A 235 -4.28 16.75 -7.96
C ASP A 235 -5.75 16.32 -8.15
N ARG A 236 -5.99 15.04 -8.47
CA ARG A 236 -7.35 14.56 -8.67
C ARG A 236 -8.06 14.43 -7.32
N PRO A 237 -9.28 14.97 -7.17
CA PRO A 237 -10.00 14.92 -5.91
C PRO A 237 -10.31 13.46 -5.52
N GLN A 238 -10.50 13.25 -4.21
CA GLN A 238 -10.90 11.93 -3.70
C GLN A 238 -12.23 11.46 -4.30
N GLN A 239 -13.22 12.34 -4.43
CA GLN A 239 -14.54 12.03 -5.01
C GLN A 239 -14.56 12.19 -6.54
N TYR A 240 -15.25 11.29 -7.26
CA TYR A 240 -15.34 11.31 -8.73
C TYR A 240 -15.86 12.60 -9.34
#